data_AF-A0A969IHK2-F1
#
_entry.id   AF-A0A969IHK2-F1
#
_cell.length_a   1.000
_cell.length_b   1.000
_cell.length_c   1.000
_cell.angle_alpha   90.00
_cell.angle_beta   90.00
_cell.angle_gamma   90.00
#
_symmetry.space_group_name_H-M   'P 1'
#
loop_
_entity.id
_entity.type
_entity.pdbx_description
1 polymer ?
#
loop_
_entity_poly.entity_id
_entity_poly.type
_entity_poly.pdbx_seq_one_letter_code
_entity_poly.pdbx_strand_id
1 'polypeptide(L)'
;MMRIFTAVILLILIAGCRKDKYANDLLQGTWVEKTNRQDTLLVYRENGRSIMFDKSLSYLSSPGPPLPGTNKFQYRLLSETKIGIKFYDDTSADPFRESDFRWTTKGKEFVIQAIAIRLYMSSTLATITYVKIN
;
A
#
# COMPACT_ATOMS: atom_id res chain seq x y z
N MET A 1 39.03 12.58 -34.32
CA MET A 1 37.85 13.18 -33.65
C MET A 1 36.86 12.11 -33.19
N MET A 2 37.32 11.12 -32.41
CA MET A 2 36.55 9.92 -32.05
C MET A 2 36.79 9.56 -30.56
N ARG A 3 36.76 10.56 -29.69
CA ARG A 3 36.96 10.38 -28.24
C ARG A 3 35.93 11.12 -27.37
N ILE A 4 35.10 11.96 -27.97
CA ILE A 4 34.10 12.76 -27.24
C ILE A 4 32.76 11.99 -27.10
N PHE A 5 32.45 11.08 -28.03
CA PHE A 5 31.19 10.33 -28.03
C PHE A 5 31.07 9.28 -26.91
N THR A 6 32.19 8.79 -26.37
CA THR A 6 32.17 7.75 -25.33
C THR A 6 31.94 8.30 -23.92
N ALA A 7 32.20 9.59 -23.68
CA ALA A 7 32.02 10.21 -22.37
C ALA A 7 30.55 10.54 -22.05
N VAL A 8 29.71 10.75 -23.08
CA VAL A 8 28.30 11.14 -22.91
C VAL A 8 27.42 9.94 -22.51
N ILE A 9 27.74 8.73 -22.98
CA ILE A 9 26.97 7.52 -22.68
C ILE A 9 27.16 7.07 -21.21
N LEU A 10 28.32 7.32 -20.62
CA LEU A 10 28.61 6.93 -19.23
C LEU A 10 27.87 7.81 -18.20
N LEU A 11 27.56 9.07 -18.55
CA LEU A 11 26.81 9.98 -17.68
C LEU A 11 25.30 9.69 -17.65
N ILE A 12 24.74 9.07 -18.69
CA ILE A 12 23.30 8.74 -18.75
C ILE A 12 22.96 7.51 -17.89
N LEU A 13 23.92 6.63 -17.62
CA LEU A 13 23.71 5.41 -16.83
C LEU A 13 23.57 5.64 -15.31
N ILE A 14 23.98 6.81 -14.79
CA ILE A 14 23.91 7.12 -13.34
C ILE A 14 22.58 7.81 -12.96
N ALA A 15 21.79 8.25 -13.93
CA ALA A 15 20.51 8.91 -13.69
C ALA A 15 19.34 7.93 -13.47
N GLY A 16 19.54 6.64 -13.73
CA GLY A 16 18.46 5.64 -13.77
C GLY A 16 18.43 4.69 -12.58
N CYS A 17 18.17 5.17 -11.35
CA CYS A 17 17.52 4.39 -10.26
C CYS A 17 17.55 5.13 -8.90
N ARG A 18 16.89 6.28 -8.81
CA ARG A 18 16.52 6.87 -7.50
C ARG A 18 15.06 7.29 -7.54
N LYS A 19 14.12 6.36 -7.43
CA LYS A 19 12.71 6.76 -7.30
C LYS A 19 11.86 5.99 -6.29
N ASP A 20 12.11 4.70 -6.06
CA ASP A 20 11.12 3.92 -5.28
C ASP A 20 11.34 3.89 -3.76
N LYS A 21 12.53 4.25 -3.25
CA LYS A 21 12.78 4.20 -1.79
C LYS A 21 11.95 5.23 -1.02
N TYR A 22 11.87 6.47 -1.51
CA TYR A 22 11.24 7.57 -0.76
C TYR A 22 9.72 7.46 -0.62
N ALA A 23 9.02 6.93 -1.64
CA ALA A 23 7.57 6.77 -1.59
C ALA A 23 7.14 5.72 -0.55
N ASN A 24 7.91 4.63 -0.43
CA ASN A 24 7.66 3.58 0.55
C ASN A 24 7.85 4.08 1.99
N ASP A 25 8.86 4.90 2.25
CA ASP A 25 9.16 5.42 3.58
C ASP A 25 8.05 6.37 4.09
N LEU A 26 7.48 7.19 3.21
CA LEU A 26 6.38 8.10 3.56
C LEU A 26 5.09 7.38 3.98
N LEU A 27 4.87 6.18 3.45
CA LEU A 27 3.68 5.37 3.73
C LEU A 27 3.74 4.65 5.07
N GLN A 28 4.92 4.47 5.68
CA GLN A 28 5.04 3.74 6.93
C GLN A 28 4.23 4.40 8.06
N GLY A 29 3.58 3.59 8.89
CA GLY A 29 2.81 4.04 10.04
C GLY A 29 1.36 3.56 10.00
N THR A 30 0.52 4.21 10.81
CA THR A 30 -0.91 3.89 10.91
C THR A 30 -1.72 4.94 10.16
N TRP A 31 -2.69 4.48 9.41
CA TRP A 31 -3.61 5.31 8.65
C TRP A 31 -5.04 5.00 9.07
N VAL A 32 -5.93 5.96 8.90
CA VAL A 32 -7.35 5.80 9.19
C VAL A 32 -8.19 6.28 8.04
N GLU A 33 -9.29 5.58 7.76
CA GLU A 33 -10.27 6.09 6.81
C GLU A 33 -10.81 7.44 7.30
N LYS A 34 -10.79 8.42 6.39
CA LYS A 34 -11.19 9.81 6.67
C LYS A 34 -12.65 9.91 7.09
N THR A 35 -13.51 9.15 6.43
CA THR A 35 -14.97 9.13 6.61
C THR A 35 -15.41 8.22 7.76
N ASN A 36 -14.79 7.05 7.89
CA ASN A 36 -15.06 6.08 8.94
C ASN A 36 -13.80 5.85 9.80
N ARG A 37 -13.64 6.64 10.87
CA ARG A 37 -12.42 6.61 11.69
C ARG A 37 -12.18 5.32 12.48
N GLN A 38 -13.06 4.33 12.34
CA GLN A 38 -12.91 3.00 12.92
C GLN A 38 -12.00 2.11 12.07
N ASP A 39 -11.89 2.42 10.77
CA ASP A 39 -11.15 1.60 9.82
C ASP A 39 -9.68 2.04 9.76
N THR A 40 -8.77 1.17 10.22
CA THR A 40 -7.34 1.47 10.30
C THR A 40 -6.55 0.63 9.32
N LEU A 41 -5.55 1.24 8.70
CA LEU A 41 -4.64 0.59 7.76
C LEU A 41 -3.22 0.72 8.32
N LEU A 42 -2.61 -0.42 8.67
CA LEU A 42 -1.24 -0.47 9.16
C LEU A 42 -0.29 -0.70 8.01
N VAL A 43 0.70 0.17 7.84
CA VAL A 43 1.71 0.05 6.79
C VAL A 43 3.10 -0.15 7.41
N TYR A 44 3.78 -1.22 7.00
CA TYR A 44 5.15 -1.50 7.42
C TYR A 44 6.00 -1.99 6.24
N ARG A 45 7.31 -2.04 6.45
CA ARG A 45 8.27 -2.46 5.43
C ARG A 45 8.63 -3.93 5.61
N GLU A 46 8.55 -4.68 4.52
CA GLU A 46 9.00 -6.06 4.46
C GLU A 46 9.76 -6.28 3.15
N ASN A 47 10.99 -6.80 3.22
CA ASN A 47 11.83 -7.06 2.04
C ASN A 47 11.93 -5.86 1.08
N GLY A 48 12.07 -4.65 1.64
CA GLY A 48 12.20 -3.42 0.86
C GLY A 48 10.89 -2.80 0.34
N ARG A 49 9.75 -3.49 0.49
CA ARG A 49 8.44 -3.11 -0.03
C ARG A 49 7.51 -2.65 1.10
N SER A 50 6.64 -1.68 0.82
CA SER A 50 5.56 -1.32 1.76
C SER A 50 4.42 -2.30 1.64
N ILE A 51 4.09 -2.94 2.76
CA ILE A 51 2.97 -3.84 2.90
C ILE A 51 1.94 -3.15 3.80
N MET A 52 0.68 -3.14 3.37
CA MET A 52 -0.43 -2.56 4.12
C MET A 52 -1.41 -3.65 4.54
N PHE A 53 -1.87 -3.55 5.78
CA PHE A 53 -2.82 -4.46 6.40
C PHE A 53 -4.02 -3.69 6.88
N ASP A 54 -5.18 -4.04 6.31
CA ASP A 54 -6.44 -3.49 6.75
C ASP A 54 -6.87 -4.14 8.07
N LYS A 55 -7.07 -3.29 9.09
CA LYS A 55 -7.53 -3.65 10.43
C LYS A 55 -8.99 -3.27 10.69
N SER A 56 -9.69 -2.74 9.69
CA SER A 56 -11.11 -2.32 9.73
C SER A 56 -12.06 -3.32 10.40
N LEU A 57 -11.79 -4.63 10.30
CA LEU A 57 -12.60 -5.66 10.96
C LEU A 57 -11.83 -6.57 11.93
N SER A 58 -10.56 -6.28 12.23
CA SER A 58 -9.77 -7.13 13.13
C SER A 58 -10.33 -7.19 14.55
N TYR A 59 -11.08 -6.16 14.97
CA TYR A 59 -11.68 -6.10 16.31
C TYR A 59 -12.96 -6.93 16.44
N LEU A 60 -13.57 -7.37 15.34
CA LEU A 60 -14.85 -8.09 15.37
C LEU A 60 -14.71 -9.61 15.40
N SER A 61 -13.50 -10.16 15.24
CA SER A 61 -13.32 -11.61 15.07
C SER A 61 -12.19 -12.27 15.85
N SER A 62 -11.60 -11.64 16.88
CA SER A 62 -10.85 -12.42 17.89
C SER A 62 -10.54 -11.64 19.18
N PRO A 63 -11.03 -12.08 20.36
CA PRO A 63 -10.46 -11.68 21.65
C PRO A 63 -9.19 -12.48 22.02
N GLY A 64 -8.60 -13.26 21.10
CA GLY A 64 -7.48 -14.16 21.37
C GLY A 64 -6.19 -13.86 20.56
N PRO A 65 -4.99 -13.96 21.17
CA PRO A 65 -3.71 -13.95 20.47
C PRO A 65 -3.35 -15.34 19.88
N PRO A 66 -2.56 -15.48 18.79
CA PRO A 66 -1.95 -14.48 17.91
C PRO A 66 -2.29 -14.75 16.42
N LEU A 67 -3.56 -14.90 16.05
CA LEU A 67 -3.93 -15.12 14.65
C LEU A 67 -5.06 -14.16 14.27
N PRO A 68 -4.84 -13.21 13.35
CA PRO A 68 -5.93 -12.33 12.98
C PRO A 68 -6.92 -13.12 12.09
N GLY A 69 -8.22 -13.00 12.39
CA GLY A 69 -9.30 -13.76 11.77
C GLY A 69 -9.58 -13.41 10.30
N THR A 70 -9.59 -14.46 9.48
CA THR A 70 -10.53 -14.82 8.39
C THR A 70 -10.89 -13.92 7.21
N ASN A 71 -10.53 -12.64 7.08
CA ASN A 71 -10.68 -11.92 5.78
C ASN A 71 -9.73 -10.73 5.69
N LYS A 72 -8.43 -11.00 5.60
CA LYS A 72 -7.44 -9.94 5.49
C LYS A 72 -7.10 -9.69 4.04
N PHE A 73 -7.01 -8.42 3.64
CA PHE A 73 -6.39 -8.04 2.38
C PHE A 73 -4.96 -7.58 2.64
N GLN A 74 -4.02 -8.08 1.85
CA GLN A 74 -2.69 -7.54 1.77
C GLN A 74 -2.65 -6.53 0.63
N TYR A 75 -2.18 -5.33 0.95
CA TYR A 75 -1.90 -4.33 -0.06
C TYR A 75 -0.40 -4.14 -0.22
N ARG A 76 0.06 -3.85 -1.43
CA ARG A 76 1.47 -3.58 -1.73
C ARG A 76 1.59 -2.41 -2.67
N LEU A 77 2.44 -1.43 -2.34
CA LEU A 77 2.75 -0.39 -3.32
C LEU A 77 3.56 -1.00 -4.48
N LEU A 78 3.05 -0.91 -5.71
CA LEU A 78 3.70 -1.43 -6.91
C LEU A 78 4.47 -0.33 -7.64
N SER A 79 3.98 0.91 -7.59
CA SER A 79 4.63 2.11 -8.15
C SER A 79 4.14 3.37 -7.43
N GLU A 80 4.61 4.55 -7.84
CA GLU A 80 4.10 5.85 -7.32
C GLU A 80 2.60 6.08 -7.57
N THR A 81 1.98 5.30 -8.46
CA THR A 81 0.58 5.47 -8.89
C THR A 81 -0.26 4.19 -8.83
N LYS A 82 0.34 3.05 -8.44
CA LYS A 82 -0.32 1.75 -8.43
C LYS A 82 -0.13 1.03 -7.10
N ILE A 83 -1.21 0.42 -6.64
CA ILE A 83 -1.25 -0.49 -5.50
C ILE A 83 -1.74 -1.86 -5.94
N GLY A 84 -1.12 -2.90 -5.43
CA GLY A 84 -1.57 -4.28 -5.58
C GLY A 84 -2.45 -4.65 -4.40
N ILE A 85 -3.52 -5.38 -4.65
CA ILE A 85 -4.44 -5.92 -3.64
C ILE A 85 -4.50 -7.43 -3.83
N LYS A 86 -4.37 -8.20 -2.74
CA LYS A 86 -4.67 -9.63 -2.74
C LYS A 86 -5.28 -10.08 -1.42
N PHE A 87 -5.95 -11.22 -1.42
CA PHE A 87 -6.34 -11.88 -0.18
C PHE A 87 -5.08 -12.33 0.57
N TYR A 88 -5.03 -11.97 1.85
CA TYR A 88 -4.04 -12.46 2.80
C TYR A 88 -4.51 -13.82 3.29
N ASP A 89 -4.10 -14.84 2.56
CA ASP A 89 -4.09 -16.23 2.97
C ASP A 89 -2.62 -16.65 2.97
N ASP A 90 -2.15 -17.24 4.08
CA ASP A 90 -0.76 -17.66 4.24
C ASP A 90 -0.34 -18.71 3.18
N THR A 91 -1.31 -19.26 2.42
CA THR A 91 -1.09 -20.26 1.36
C THR A 91 -1.37 -19.75 -0.06
N SER A 92 -1.91 -18.53 -0.26
CA SER A 92 -2.33 -18.12 -1.60
C SER A 92 -1.17 -17.69 -2.49
N ALA A 93 -1.03 -18.40 -3.62
CA ALA A 93 -0.19 -18.02 -4.75
C ALA A 93 -0.83 -16.90 -5.61
N ASP A 94 -1.93 -16.30 -5.14
CA ASP A 94 -2.70 -15.35 -5.91
C ASP A 94 -1.88 -14.09 -6.25
N PRO A 95 -1.87 -13.66 -7.52
CA PRO A 95 -1.20 -12.45 -7.92
C PRO A 95 -1.91 -11.22 -7.32
N PHE A 96 -1.15 -10.16 -7.09
CA PHE A 96 -1.73 -8.87 -6.74
C PHE A 96 -2.57 -8.34 -7.91
N ARG A 97 -3.83 -8.01 -7.64
CA ARG A 97 -4.66 -7.24 -8.56
C ARG A 97 -4.28 -5.77 -8.45
N GLU A 98 -3.93 -5.14 -9.57
CA GLU A 98 -3.53 -3.74 -9.56
C GLU A 98 -4.75 -2.81 -9.46
N SER A 99 -4.58 -1.74 -8.71
CA SER A 99 -5.51 -0.62 -8.61
C SER A 99 -4.74 0.70 -8.52
N ASP A 100 -5.46 1.80 -8.67
CA ASP A 100 -4.89 3.13 -8.62
C ASP A 100 -4.54 3.52 -7.18
N PHE A 101 -3.38 4.15 -7.05
CA PHE A 101 -2.90 4.80 -5.85
C PHE A 101 -2.63 6.27 -6.15
N ARG A 102 -3.08 7.17 -5.28
CA ARG A 102 -2.84 8.60 -5.44
C ARG A 102 -2.68 9.30 -4.11
N TRP A 103 -1.60 10.07 -3.97
CA TRP A 103 -1.48 11.06 -2.90
C TRP A 103 -2.47 12.21 -3.13
N THR A 104 -3.34 12.48 -2.16
CA THR A 104 -4.09 13.76 -2.12
C THR A 104 -3.24 14.83 -1.44
N THR A 105 -2.52 14.44 -0.38
CA THR A 105 -1.49 15.26 0.27
C THR A 105 -0.31 14.37 0.60
N LYS A 106 0.83 14.56 -0.08
CA LYS A 106 1.99 13.68 0.02
C LYS A 106 2.43 13.51 1.48
N GLY A 107 2.50 12.25 1.94
CA GLY A 107 2.89 11.89 3.30
C GLY A 107 1.82 12.09 4.38
N LYS A 108 0.63 12.61 4.04
CA LYS A 108 -0.46 12.89 5.01
C LYS A 108 -1.78 12.23 4.64
N GLU A 109 -2.11 12.16 3.35
CA GLU A 109 -3.38 11.65 2.86
C GLU A 109 -3.23 11.02 1.47
N PHE A 110 -3.80 9.84 1.26
CA PHE A 110 -3.87 9.19 -0.04
C PHE A 110 -5.22 8.51 -0.26
N VAL A 111 -5.46 8.15 -1.52
CA VAL A 111 -6.65 7.42 -1.97
C VAL A 111 -6.23 6.13 -2.66
N ILE A 112 -6.95 5.06 -2.32
CA ILE A 112 -6.87 3.75 -2.99
C ILE A 112 -8.28 3.22 -3.23
N GLN A 113 -8.42 2.28 -4.16
CA GLN A 113 -9.58 1.39 -4.12
C GLN A 113 -9.23 0.23 -3.20
N ALA A 114 -10.10 -0.02 -2.22
CA ALA A 114 -9.95 -1.09 -1.26
C ALA A 114 -11.28 -1.82 -1.12
N ILE A 115 -11.22 -3.08 -0.71
CA ILE A 115 -12.43 -3.84 -0.41
C ILE A 115 -12.84 -3.46 1.00
N ALA A 116 -13.87 -2.63 1.10
CA ALA A 116 -14.46 -2.27 2.39
C ALA A 116 -15.48 -3.35 2.76
N ILE A 117 -15.25 -4.02 3.88
CA ILE A 117 -16.24 -4.91 4.46
C ILE A 117 -17.02 -4.09 5.50
N ARG A 118 -18.23 -3.69 5.14
CA ARG A 118 -19.11 -2.89 6.00
C ARG A 118 -20.13 -3.83 6.63
N LEU A 119 -20.31 -3.83 7.95
CA LEU A 119 -21.25 -4.75 8.61
C LEU A 119 -22.69 -4.67 8.09
N TYR A 120 -23.06 -3.54 7.47
CA TYR A 120 -24.38 -3.26 6.91
C TYR A 120 -24.46 -3.42 5.38
N MET A 121 -23.38 -3.83 4.69
CA MET A 121 -23.36 -4.07 3.24
C MET A 121 -22.48 -5.27 2.89
N SER A 122 -22.85 -6.04 1.86
CA SER A 122 -21.92 -7.00 1.25
C SER A 122 -20.59 -6.31 0.90
N SER A 123 -19.47 -7.02 1.05
CA SER A 123 -18.14 -6.47 0.75
C SER A 123 -18.10 -5.89 -0.65
N THR A 124 -17.72 -4.62 -0.78
CA THR A 124 -17.67 -3.91 -2.06
C THR A 124 -16.33 -3.21 -2.26
N LEU A 125 -15.88 -3.16 -3.51
CA LEU A 125 -14.78 -2.30 -3.91
C LEU A 125 -15.23 -0.85 -3.74
N ALA A 126 -14.53 -0.12 -2.88
CA ALA A 126 -14.80 1.27 -2.57
C ALA A 126 -13.53 2.10 -2.72
N THR A 127 -13.70 3.34 -3.16
CA THR A 127 -12.63 4.34 -3.13
C THR A 127 -12.53 4.90 -1.72
N ILE A 128 -11.43 4.59 -1.03
CA ILE A 128 -11.22 4.96 0.37
C ILE A 128 -10.11 6.01 0.45
N THR A 129 -10.36 7.05 1.22
CA THR A 129 -9.34 8.06 1.55
C THR A 129 -8.79 7.78 2.93
N TYR A 130 -7.48 7.58 3.01
CA TYR A 130 -6.76 7.33 4.25
C TYR A 130 -5.95 8.56 4.66
N VAL A 131 -6.02 8.89 5.95
CA VAL A 131 -5.26 9.97 6.58
C VAL A 131 -4.30 9.34 7.58
N LYS A 132 -3.06 9.82 7.62
CA LYS A 132 -2.06 9.33 8.55
C LYS A 132 -2.42 9.74 9.98
N ILE A 133 -2.37 8.81 10.92
CA ILE A 133 -2.43 9.11 12.35
C ILE A 133 -1.04 8.89 12.92
N ASN A 134 -0.30 9.99 13.04
CA ASN A 134 1.11 10.09 13.46
C ASN A 134 2.10 9.38 12.52
#